data_AF-A0AA50WP86-F1
#
_entry.id   AF-A0AA50WP86-F1
#
_cell.length_a   1.000
_cell.length_b   1.000
_cell.length_c   1.000
_cell.angle_alpha   90.00
_cell.angle_beta   90.00
_cell.angle_gamma   90.00
#
_symmetry.space_group_name_H-M   'P 1'
#
loop_
_entity.id
_entity.type
_entity.pdbx_description
1 polymer ?
#
loop_
_entity_poly.entity_id
_entity_poly.type
_entity_poly.pdbx_seq_one_letter_code
_entity_poly.pdbx_strand_id
1 'polypeptide(L)'
;NDTHPALAIPELLRILLDIENVPYEEAWDLVVRSCAYTNHTVLPEALERWPCSMLENVLPRHMQLIYHINFLHLKEVQKRWPGDADRLRRMSLIEEEGEKRVNMANLCVVGSHAVNGVAAIHSDILKATVFRDFYEMWPDKFQNKTNGITPRRWLLLCNPGLSDLISDKIGTDWTVHLEKLQGLKRWAKDPAFQRAVMKVKQENKLKLAALIERDTGVKINAASMFDVQVKRIHEYKRQLLNILHVITLYNRIKRDPSACITPRTVMIGGKAAPGYFIAKQIIALACAVGNT
;
A
#
# COMPACT_ATOMS: atom_id res chain seq x y z
N ASN A 1 -0.08 7.41 9.06
CA ASN A 1 -0.26 6.41 7.97
C ASN A 1 -1.18 7.00 6.93
N ASP A 2 -0.63 7.32 5.76
CA ASP A 2 -1.26 8.17 4.73
C ASP A 2 -1.73 9.52 5.30
N THR A 3 -2.50 10.27 4.51
CA THR A 3 -2.98 11.63 4.82
C THR A 3 -4.27 11.65 5.61
N HIS A 4 -4.98 10.52 5.76
CA HIS A 4 -6.26 10.48 6.46
C HIS A 4 -6.24 11.12 7.88
N PRO A 5 -5.20 10.90 8.71
CA PRO A 5 -5.11 11.54 10.03
C PRO A 5 -4.32 12.86 10.02
N ALA A 6 -4.12 13.51 8.87
CA ALA A 6 -3.31 14.72 8.75
C ALA A 6 -3.78 15.88 9.65
N LEU A 7 -5.09 15.93 9.96
CA LEU A 7 -5.67 16.90 10.87
C LEU A 7 -5.20 16.76 12.33
N ALA A 8 -4.54 15.66 12.69
CA ALA A 8 -3.89 15.53 14.00
C ALA A 8 -2.81 16.61 14.22
N ILE A 9 -2.16 17.07 13.14
CA ILE A 9 -1.15 18.14 13.18
C ILE A 9 -1.77 19.47 13.65
N PRO A 10 -2.75 20.05 12.92
CA PRO A 10 -3.39 21.29 13.37
C PRO A 10 -4.22 21.10 14.65
N GLU A 11 -4.74 19.91 14.95
CA GLU A 11 -5.46 19.67 16.21
C GLU A 11 -4.54 19.67 17.42
N LEU A 12 -3.38 19.00 17.35
CA LEU A 12 -2.40 19.05 18.43
C LEU A 12 -1.91 20.48 18.66
N LEU A 13 -1.63 21.21 17.58
CA LEU A 13 -1.27 22.62 17.65
C LEU A 13 -2.40 23.44 18.29
N ARG A 14 -3.66 23.23 17.91
CA ARG A 14 -4.82 23.92 18.49
C ARG A 14 -4.91 23.71 20.00
N ILE A 15 -4.76 22.47 20.47
CA ILE A 15 -4.80 22.16 21.91
C ILE A 15 -3.67 22.91 22.64
N LEU A 16 -2.44 22.83 22.14
CA LEU A 16 -1.28 23.46 22.76
C LEU A 16 -1.44 24.99 22.85
N LEU A 17 -1.93 25.63 21.78
CA LEU A 17 -2.12 27.08 21.74
C LEU A 17 -3.34 27.55 22.53
N ASP A 18 -4.50 26.98 22.22
CA ASP A 18 -5.80 27.54 22.61
C ASP A 18 -6.25 27.07 24.00
N ILE A 19 -5.74 25.92 24.46
CA ILE A 19 -6.12 25.31 25.74
C ILE A 19 -4.96 25.38 26.73
N GLU A 20 -3.78 24.89 26.33
CA GLU A 20 -2.61 24.82 27.20
C GLU A 20 -1.81 26.14 27.23
N ASN A 21 -2.16 27.12 26.39
CA ASN A 21 -1.53 28.45 26.31
C ASN A 21 -0.01 28.40 26.08
N VAL A 22 0.48 27.39 25.37
CA VAL A 22 1.88 27.26 24.97
C VAL A 22 2.19 28.28 23.86
N PRO A 23 3.31 29.01 23.92
CA PRO A 23 3.73 29.90 22.83
C PRO A 23 3.89 29.14 21.49
N TYR A 24 3.65 29.84 20.38
CA TYR A 24 3.58 29.19 19.06
C TYR A 24 4.85 28.44 18.67
N GLU A 25 6.01 29.06 18.87
CA GLU A 25 7.30 28.48 18.49
C GLU A 25 7.56 27.16 19.23
N GLU A 26 7.22 27.11 20.52
CA GLU A 26 7.34 25.92 21.35
C GLU A 26 6.29 24.85 20.97
N ALA A 27 5.04 25.26 20.79
CA ALA A 27 3.96 24.36 20.39
C ALA A 27 4.24 23.71 19.02
N TRP A 28 4.77 24.47 18.06
CA TRP A 28 5.10 23.96 16.74
C TRP A 28 6.30 23.00 16.75
N ASP A 29 7.35 23.27 17.53
CA ASP A 29 8.46 22.32 17.73
C ASP A 29 7.94 20.98 18.29
N LEU A 30 7.09 21.05 19.32
CA LEU A 30 6.48 19.86 19.92
C LEU A 30 5.66 19.05 18.92
N VAL A 31 4.83 19.72 18.10
CA VAL A 31 4.03 19.06 17.06
C VAL A 31 4.92 18.33 16.05
N VAL A 32 5.91 19.02 15.48
CA VAL A 32 6.79 18.46 14.44
C VAL A 32 7.56 17.25 14.99
N ARG A 33 8.09 17.35 16.21
CA ARG A 33 8.82 16.25 16.87
C ARG A 33 7.93 15.07 17.25
N SER A 34 6.63 15.29 17.42
CA SER A 34 5.67 14.23 17.78
C SER A 34 5.11 13.48 16.57
N CYS A 35 5.06 14.12 15.39
CA CYS A 35 4.43 13.56 14.21
C CYS A 35 5.42 12.93 13.21
N ALA A 36 5.07 11.77 12.66
CA ALA A 36 5.78 11.10 11.58
C ALA A 36 4.79 10.66 10.49
N TYR A 37 5.17 10.82 9.23
CA TYR A 37 4.32 10.56 8.07
C TYR A 37 4.82 9.39 7.22
N THR A 38 4.01 8.34 7.10
CA THR A 38 4.24 7.26 6.14
C THR A 38 3.33 7.43 4.93
N ASN A 39 3.90 7.55 3.74
CA ASN A 39 3.17 7.55 2.47
C ASN A 39 3.11 6.13 1.88
N HIS A 40 1.92 5.66 1.49
CA HIS A 40 1.71 4.32 0.94
C HIS A 40 1.49 4.29 -0.59
N THR A 41 1.44 5.44 -1.26
CA THR A 41 1.07 5.51 -2.67
C THR A 41 1.46 6.84 -3.31
N VAL A 42 1.83 6.75 -4.59
CA VAL A 42 2.12 7.89 -5.47
C VAL A 42 0.94 8.27 -6.37
N LEU A 43 -0.18 7.55 -6.26
CA LEU A 43 -1.37 7.79 -7.05
C LEU A 43 -2.06 9.09 -6.60
N PRO A 44 -2.33 10.04 -7.52
CA PRO A 44 -2.92 11.33 -7.20
C PRO A 44 -4.21 11.24 -6.39
N GLU A 45 -5.07 10.26 -6.68
CA GLU A 45 -6.35 10.06 -6.02
C GLU A 45 -6.25 9.75 -4.52
N ALA A 46 -5.07 9.34 -4.05
CA ALA A 46 -4.81 9.07 -2.64
C ALA A 46 -4.00 10.18 -1.94
N LEU A 47 -3.62 11.23 -2.68
CA LEU A 47 -3.04 12.45 -2.12
C LEU A 47 -4.18 13.43 -1.86
N GLU A 48 -4.79 13.34 -0.67
CA GLU A 48 -6.02 14.06 -0.36
C GLU A 48 -5.88 15.58 -0.55
N ARG A 49 -6.92 16.15 -1.19
CA ARG A 49 -7.11 17.59 -1.39
C ARG A 49 -8.49 17.96 -0.88
N TRP A 50 -8.55 18.77 0.17
CA TRP A 50 -9.82 19.19 0.74
C TRP A 50 -10.14 20.62 0.34
N PRO A 51 -11.35 20.92 -0.16
CA PRO A 51 -11.76 22.29 -0.41
C PRO A 51 -11.62 23.16 0.84
N CYS A 52 -11.00 24.33 0.67
CA CYS A 52 -10.84 25.29 1.78
C CYS A 52 -12.21 25.73 2.31
N SER A 53 -13.17 25.98 1.41
CA SER A 53 -14.57 26.29 1.73
C SER A 53 -15.22 25.28 2.69
N MET A 54 -14.95 23.99 2.48
CA MET A 54 -15.45 22.92 3.33
C MET A 54 -14.79 22.93 4.71
N LEU A 55 -13.45 23.07 4.77
CA LEU A 55 -12.73 23.12 6.04
C LEU A 55 -13.03 24.39 6.84
N GLU A 56 -13.22 25.53 6.18
CA GLU A 56 -13.63 26.79 6.82
C GLU A 56 -15.01 26.67 7.47
N ASN A 57 -15.93 25.93 6.84
CA ASN A 57 -17.26 25.69 7.39
C ASN A 57 -17.23 24.71 8.59
N VAL A 58 -16.53 23.58 8.45
CA VAL A 58 -16.58 22.50 9.44
C VAL A 58 -15.56 22.70 10.57
N LEU A 59 -14.36 23.19 10.26
CA LEU A 59 -13.21 23.31 11.17
C LEU A 59 -12.54 24.70 11.03
N PRO A 60 -13.26 25.80 11.31
CA PRO A 60 -12.78 27.16 11.06
C PRO A 60 -11.45 27.47 11.77
N ARG A 61 -11.28 27.00 13.01
CA ARG A 61 -10.03 27.20 13.76
C ARG A 61 -8.86 26.44 13.16
N HIS A 62 -9.06 25.19 12.73
CA HIS A 62 -8.00 24.42 12.06
C HIS A 62 -7.58 25.08 10.75
N MET A 63 -8.51 25.66 10.00
CA MET A 63 -8.15 26.37 8.77
C MET A 63 -7.28 27.60 9.06
N GLN A 64 -7.60 28.38 10.10
CA GLN A 64 -6.74 29.49 10.53
C GLN A 64 -5.31 29.02 10.85
N LEU A 65 -5.18 27.90 11.57
CA LEU A 65 -3.88 27.31 11.89
C LEU A 65 -3.15 26.82 10.65
N ILE A 66 -3.84 26.17 9.71
CA ILE A 66 -3.26 25.71 8.44
C ILE A 66 -2.74 26.88 7.62
N TYR A 67 -3.48 27.98 7.51
CA TYR A 67 -3.01 29.20 6.84
C TYR A 67 -1.78 29.79 7.54
N HIS A 68 -1.76 29.79 8.87
CA HIS A 68 -0.61 30.30 9.62
C HIS A 68 0.64 29.43 9.45
N ILE A 69 0.49 28.10 9.51
CA ILE A 69 1.57 27.14 9.19
C ILE A 69 2.08 27.38 7.76
N ASN A 70 1.17 27.52 6.80
CA ASN A 70 1.54 27.77 5.40
C ASN A 70 2.35 29.06 5.25
N PHE A 71 1.91 30.15 5.89
CA PHE A 71 2.61 31.43 5.85
C PHE A 71 4.04 31.35 6.37
N LEU A 72 4.24 30.73 7.54
CA LEU A 72 5.58 30.57 8.12
C LEU A 72 6.43 29.61 7.27
N HIS A 73 5.86 28.52 6.79
CA HIS A 73 6.55 27.59 5.91
C HIS A 73 7.05 28.27 4.62
N LEU A 74 6.18 29.01 3.93
CA LEU A 74 6.53 29.68 2.68
C LEU A 74 7.56 30.79 2.88
N LYS A 75 7.58 31.46 4.05
CA LYS A 75 8.67 32.37 4.40
C LYS A 75 10.03 31.67 4.43
N GLU A 76 10.11 30.47 5.01
CA GLU A 76 11.36 29.69 5.04
C GLU A 76 11.76 29.20 3.64
N VAL A 77 10.79 28.79 2.81
CA VAL A 77 11.05 28.43 1.40
C VAL A 77 11.60 29.64 0.63
N GLN A 78 10.99 30.82 0.78
CA GLN A 78 11.41 32.04 0.09
C GLN A 78 12.80 32.50 0.52
N LYS A 79 13.16 32.36 1.81
CA LYS A 79 14.51 32.66 2.30
C LYS A 79 15.56 31.75 1.67
N ARG A 80 15.24 30.46 1.50
CA ARG A 80 16.18 29.46 0.95
C ARG A 80 16.32 29.54 -0.57
N TRP A 81 15.24 29.87 -1.29
CA TRP A 81 15.24 30.05 -2.73
C TRP A 81 14.58 31.37 -3.14
N PRO A 82 15.28 32.51 -2.98
CA PRO A 82 14.75 33.81 -3.36
C PRO A 82 14.45 33.88 -4.86
N GLY A 83 13.24 34.33 -5.23
CA GLY A 83 12.82 34.53 -6.63
C GLY A 83 12.22 33.30 -7.33
N ASP A 84 12.25 32.11 -6.72
CA ASP A 84 11.63 30.89 -7.28
C ASP A 84 10.14 30.80 -6.90
N ALA A 85 9.31 31.60 -7.57
CA ALA A 85 7.87 31.65 -7.34
C ALA A 85 7.17 30.30 -7.64
N ASP A 86 7.68 29.54 -8.60
CA ASP A 86 7.12 28.24 -8.96
C ASP A 86 7.33 27.19 -7.86
N ARG A 87 8.51 27.17 -7.23
CA ARG A 87 8.76 26.31 -6.07
C ARG A 87 7.88 26.69 -4.88
N LEU A 88 7.71 27.99 -4.61
CA LEU A 88 6.78 28.45 -3.56
C LEU A 88 5.36 27.89 -3.79
N ARG A 89 4.87 27.96 -5.03
CA ARG A 89 3.57 27.39 -5.39
C ARG A 89 3.51 25.87 -5.18
N ARG A 90 4.53 25.11 -5.60
CA ARG A 90 4.56 23.64 -5.45
C ARG A 90 4.69 23.16 -4.00
N MET A 91 5.36 23.94 -3.15
CA MET A 91 5.54 23.61 -1.73
C MET A 91 4.43 24.15 -0.81
N SER A 92 3.53 24.98 -1.34
CA SER A 92 2.39 25.52 -0.59
C SER A 92 1.49 24.42 -0.02
N LEU A 93 0.97 24.63 1.18
CA LEU A 93 -0.10 23.81 1.75
C LEU A 93 -1.45 24.11 1.08
N ILE A 94 -1.57 25.25 0.42
CA ILE A 94 -2.79 25.73 -0.26
C ILE A 94 -2.56 25.72 -1.76
N GLU A 95 -3.36 24.96 -2.47
CA GLU A 95 -3.45 24.98 -3.93
C GLU A 95 -4.44 26.07 -4.35
N GLU A 96 -3.98 27.00 -5.18
CA GLU A 96 -4.74 28.18 -5.61
C GLU A 96 -5.44 27.99 -6.96
N GLU A 97 -5.12 26.91 -7.69
CA GLU A 97 -5.69 26.64 -9.02
C GLU A 97 -7.11 26.05 -8.90
N GLY A 98 -8.10 26.79 -9.44
CA GLY A 98 -9.51 26.40 -9.38
C GLY A 98 -10.15 26.73 -8.03
N GLU A 99 -10.87 25.78 -7.45
CA GLU A 99 -11.32 25.91 -6.06
C GLU A 99 -10.13 25.70 -5.13
N LYS A 100 -9.89 26.66 -4.22
CA LYS A 100 -8.78 26.57 -3.25
C LYS A 100 -8.86 25.28 -2.45
N ARG A 101 -7.74 24.57 -2.34
CA ARG A 101 -7.68 23.28 -1.63
C ARG A 101 -6.48 23.21 -0.70
N VAL A 102 -6.66 22.51 0.42
CA VAL A 102 -5.55 22.13 1.29
C VAL A 102 -4.92 20.84 0.77
N ASN A 103 -3.63 20.88 0.52
CA ASN A 103 -2.81 19.72 0.20
C ASN A 103 -2.36 19.02 1.49
N MET A 104 -3.06 17.94 1.84
CA MET A 104 -2.82 17.23 3.10
C MET A 104 -1.46 16.52 3.14
N ALA A 105 -0.93 16.12 1.97
CA ALA A 105 0.38 15.52 1.89
C ALA A 105 1.47 16.54 2.22
N ASN A 106 1.38 17.76 1.69
CA ASN A 106 2.29 18.85 2.02
C ASN A 106 2.18 19.20 3.51
N LEU A 107 0.97 19.25 4.07
CA LEU A 107 0.76 19.49 5.51
C LEU A 107 1.46 18.41 6.35
N CYS A 108 1.31 17.13 6.00
CA CYS A 108 2.00 16.03 6.66
C CYS A 108 3.52 16.16 6.60
N VAL A 109 4.09 16.51 5.44
CA VAL A 109 5.54 16.65 5.27
C VAL A 109 6.09 17.82 6.08
N VAL A 110 5.39 18.96 6.08
CA VAL A 110 5.78 20.16 6.84
C VAL A 110 5.66 19.91 8.35
N GLY A 111 4.54 19.33 8.80
CA GLY A 111 4.24 19.11 10.22
C GLY A 111 4.80 17.84 10.85
N SER A 112 5.71 17.12 10.18
CA SER A 112 6.32 15.88 10.72
C SER A 112 7.84 15.94 10.71
N HIS A 113 8.51 15.34 11.70
CA HIS A 113 9.97 15.23 11.74
C HIS A 113 10.53 14.12 10.84
N ALA A 114 9.71 13.15 10.45
CA ALA A 114 10.10 12.04 9.59
C ALA A 114 9.03 11.76 8.52
N VAL A 115 9.49 11.43 7.31
CA VAL A 115 8.66 10.99 6.17
C VAL A 115 9.24 9.70 5.62
N ASN A 116 8.43 8.66 5.44
CA ASN A 116 8.93 7.41 4.87
C ASN A 116 8.03 6.80 3.80
N GLY A 117 8.67 6.17 2.82
CA GLY A 117 8.01 5.27 1.88
C GLY A 117 8.03 3.81 2.36
N VAL A 118 7.25 2.97 1.69
CA VAL A 118 6.96 1.58 2.08
C VAL A 118 7.73 0.49 1.32
N ALA A 119 8.61 0.92 0.40
CA ALA A 119 9.57 0.08 -0.33
C ALA A 119 10.71 0.98 -0.83
N ALA A 120 11.90 0.42 -1.08
CA ALA A 120 13.07 1.19 -1.52
C ALA A 120 12.75 2.02 -2.77
N ILE A 121 12.31 1.36 -3.85
CA ILE A 121 11.88 2.01 -5.10
C ILE A 121 10.80 3.07 -4.88
N HIS A 122 9.82 2.80 -4.01
CA HIS A 122 8.76 3.75 -3.71
C HIS A 122 9.33 5.01 -3.03
N SER A 123 10.27 4.83 -2.10
CA SER A 123 10.91 5.95 -1.39
C SER A 123 11.80 6.76 -2.31
N ASP A 124 12.46 6.12 -3.27
CA ASP A 124 13.24 6.79 -4.30
C ASP A 124 12.35 7.62 -5.23
N ILE A 125 11.19 7.09 -5.64
CA ILE A 125 10.20 7.85 -6.40
C ILE A 125 9.71 9.07 -5.60
N LEU A 126 9.39 8.91 -4.31
CA LEU A 126 8.96 10.05 -3.48
C LEU A 126 10.01 11.17 -3.45
N LYS A 127 11.28 10.83 -3.28
CA LYS A 127 12.39 11.81 -3.27
C LYS A 127 12.64 12.42 -4.65
N ALA A 128 12.48 11.65 -5.73
CA ALA A 128 12.80 12.09 -7.08
C ALA A 128 11.67 12.89 -7.75
N THR A 129 10.41 12.63 -7.38
CA THR A 129 9.23 13.21 -8.05
C THR A 129 8.30 13.90 -7.07
N VAL A 130 7.49 13.14 -6.32
CA VAL A 130 6.32 13.65 -5.56
C VAL A 130 6.71 14.71 -4.53
N PHE A 131 7.79 14.48 -3.79
CA PHE A 131 8.26 15.36 -2.72
C PHE A 131 9.67 15.88 -2.98
N ARG A 132 10.06 16.01 -4.26
CA ARG A 132 11.40 16.46 -4.64
C ARG A 132 11.80 17.77 -3.97
N ASP A 133 10.96 18.80 -4.05
CA ASP A 133 11.26 20.11 -3.49
C ASP A 133 11.37 20.06 -1.95
N PHE A 134 10.57 19.22 -1.29
CA PHE A 134 10.66 18.99 0.16
C PHE A 134 11.91 18.19 0.55
N TYR A 135 12.33 17.23 -0.27
CA TYR A 135 13.57 16.48 -0.06
C TYR A 135 14.80 17.38 -0.22
N GLU A 136 14.79 18.28 -1.20
CA GLU A 136 15.83 19.30 -1.37
C GLU A 136 15.87 20.28 -0.17
N MET A 137 14.75 20.49 0.53
CA MET A 137 14.68 21.33 1.75
C MET A 137 15.17 20.58 3.00
N TRP A 138 14.71 19.34 3.21
CA TRP A 138 14.97 18.55 4.41
C TRP A 138 15.35 17.11 4.04
N PRO A 139 16.57 16.87 3.52
CA PRO A 139 16.96 15.54 3.04
C PRO A 139 16.91 14.48 4.15
N ASP A 140 17.31 14.84 5.37
CA ASP A 140 17.38 13.93 6.52
C ASP A 140 16.01 13.46 7.03
N LYS A 141 14.93 14.17 6.66
CA LYS A 141 13.54 13.81 7.01
C LYS A 141 13.10 12.53 6.27
N PHE A 142 13.66 12.25 5.09
CA PHE A 142 13.17 11.20 4.19
C PHE A 142 13.87 9.86 4.44
N GLN A 143 13.06 8.83 4.72
CA GLN A 143 13.53 7.50 5.06
C GLN A 143 12.83 6.42 4.23
N ASN A 144 13.36 5.20 4.28
CA ASN A 144 12.64 4.00 3.87
C ASN A 144 12.30 3.13 5.08
N LYS A 145 11.08 2.56 5.06
CA LYS A 145 10.68 1.45 5.92
C LYS A 145 9.91 0.46 5.06
N THR A 146 10.61 -0.55 4.54
CA THR A 146 9.98 -1.56 3.67
C THR A 146 8.91 -2.35 4.45
N ASN A 147 7.72 -2.46 3.88
CA ASN A 147 6.61 -3.16 4.51
C ASN A 147 6.95 -4.63 4.81
N GLY A 148 6.39 -5.14 5.92
CA GLY A 148 6.47 -6.53 6.32
C GLY A 148 5.10 -7.15 6.55
N ILE A 149 5.09 -8.47 6.70
CA ILE A 149 3.93 -9.23 7.16
C ILE A 149 4.31 -10.03 8.41
N THR A 150 3.36 -10.24 9.31
CA THR A 150 3.63 -11.04 10.52
C THR A 150 3.67 -12.55 10.17
N PRO A 151 4.76 -13.27 10.47
CA PRO A 151 4.87 -14.70 10.19
C PRO A 151 3.92 -15.54 11.06
N ARG A 152 3.44 -14.99 12.17
CA ARG A 152 2.48 -15.66 13.05
C ARG A 152 1.16 -15.94 12.33
N ARG A 153 0.63 -14.94 11.59
CA ARG A 153 -0.62 -15.12 10.83
C ARG A 153 -0.38 -15.73 9.45
N TRP A 154 0.67 -15.29 8.76
CA TRP A 154 0.89 -15.61 7.34
C TRP A 154 1.77 -16.84 7.09
N LEU A 155 2.15 -17.55 8.15
CA LEU A 155 2.83 -18.84 8.05
C LEU A 155 2.33 -19.81 9.13
N LEU A 156 2.53 -19.47 10.41
CA LEU A 156 2.20 -20.34 11.54
C LEU A 156 0.71 -20.71 11.59
N LEU A 157 -0.19 -19.71 11.53
CA LEU A 157 -1.62 -19.93 11.59
C LEU A 157 -2.18 -20.51 10.28
N CYS A 158 -1.85 -19.93 9.14
CA CYS A 158 -2.51 -20.29 7.87
C CYS A 158 -1.93 -21.54 7.21
N ASN A 159 -0.73 -21.98 7.61
CA ASN A 159 -0.05 -23.11 7.01
C ASN A 159 0.71 -23.92 8.08
N PRO A 160 -0.02 -24.55 9.03
CA PRO A 160 0.58 -25.31 10.14
C PRO A 160 1.46 -26.44 9.62
N GLY A 161 1.04 -27.18 8.58
CA GLY A 161 1.85 -28.27 8.02
C GLY A 161 3.21 -27.83 7.45
N LEU A 162 3.31 -26.62 6.89
CA LEU A 162 4.61 -26.07 6.49
C LEU A 162 5.41 -25.59 7.70
N SER A 163 4.72 -25.03 8.69
CA SER A 163 5.34 -24.51 9.90
C SER A 163 5.96 -25.62 10.75
N ASP A 164 5.30 -26.76 10.85
CA ASP A 164 5.82 -27.97 11.52
C ASP A 164 7.06 -28.49 10.76
N LEU A 165 6.96 -28.62 9.43
CA LEU A 165 8.07 -29.07 8.59
C LEU A 165 9.31 -28.15 8.68
N ILE A 166 9.10 -26.83 8.79
CA ILE A 166 10.19 -25.87 9.03
C ILE A 166 10.77 -26.10 10.42
N SER A 167 9.91 -26.24 11.43
CA SER A 167 10.32 -26.38 12.82
C SER A 167 11.15 -27.66 13.06
N ASP A 168 10.80 -28.75 12.39
CA ASP A 168 11.56 -30.00 12.41
C ASP A 168 13.00 -29.84 11.90
N LYS A 169 13.24 -28.89 10.99
CA LYS A 169 14.55 -28.68 10.35
C LYS A 169 15.41 -27.63 11.03
N ILE A 170 14.81 -26.62 11.65
CA ILE A 170 15.55 -25.46 12.16
C ILE A 170 15.11 -24.99 13.56
N GLY A 171 14.28 -25.76 14.27
CA GLY A 171 13.69 -25.37 15.56
C GLY A 171 12.52 -24.39 15.43
N THR A 172 11.95 -23.93 16.53
CA THR A 172 10.71 -23.11 16.55
C THR A 172 10.94 -21.59 16.65
N ASP A 173 12.18 -21.17 16.92
CA ASP A 173 12.55 -19.76 17.11
C ASP A 173 12.29 -18.88 15.89
N TRP A 174 12.17 -19.44 14.68
CA TRP A 174 11.92 -18.69 13.44
C TRP A 174 10.61 -17.89 13.48
N THR A 175 9.67 -18.27 14.36
CA THR A 175 8.38 -17.59 14.53
C THR A 175 8.53 -16.14 15.01
N VAL A 176 9.61 -15.85 15.75
CA VAL A 176 9.99 -14.50 16.21
C VAL A 176 11.25 -13.98 15.50
N HIS A 177 12.13 -14.88 15.02
CA HIS A 177 13.38 -14.59 14.31
C HIS A 177 13.33 -15.09 12.85
N LEU A 178 12.58 -14.39 11.99
CA LEU A 178 12.25 -14.87 10.64
C LEU A 178 13.47 -15.08 9.73
N GLU A 179 14.57 -14.38 9.99
CA GLU A 179 15.87 -14.54 9.34
C GLU A 179 16.42 -15.98 9.46
N LYS A 180 16.05 -16.72 10.51
CA LYS A 180 16.45 -18.13 10.69
C LYS A 180 15.94 -19.04 9.56
N LEU A 181 14.91 -18.63 8.81
CA LEU A 181 14.45 -19.36 7.61
C LEU A 181 15.56 -19.54 6.56
N GLN A 182 16.61 -18.69 6.56
CA GLN A 182 17.78 -18.90 5.70
C GLN A 182 18.48 -20.24 5.95
N GLY A 183 18.38 -20.78 7.17
CA GLY A 183 18.89 -22.09 7.54
C GLY A 183 18.23 -23.24 6.77
N LEU A 184 17.12 -23.02 6.08
CA LEU A 184 16.49 -24.01 5.20
C LEU A 184 17.27 -24.24 3.89
N LYS A 185 18.15 -23.31 3.49
CA LYS A 185 18.94 -23.43 2.24
C LYS A 185 19.73 -24.73 2.16
N ARG A 186 20.23 -25.24 3.30
CA ARG A 186 20.97 -26.52 3.37
C ARG A 186 20.13 -27.73 2.95
N TRP A 187 18.80 -27.65 3.10
CA TRP A 187 17.85 -28.71 2.76
C TRP A 187 17.23 -28.52 1.36
N ALA A 188 17.55 -27.45 0.64
CA ALA A 188 16.89 -27.11 -0.61
C ALA A 188 17.08 -28.16 -1.72
N LYS A 189 18.19 -28.92 -1.69
CA LYS A 189 18.50 -30.00 -2.63
C LYS A 189 18.19 -31.41 -2.09
N ASP A 190 17.72 -31.51 -0.84
CA ASP A 190 17.36 -32.81 -0.25
C ASP A 190 16.04 -33.31 -0.87
N PRO A 191 16.05 -34.45 -1.60
CA PRO A 191 14.84 -34.98 -2.22
C PRO A 191 13.74 -35.31 -1.22
N ALA A 192 14.09 -35.71 0.02
CA ALA A 192 13.11 -36.01 1.05
C ALA A 192 12.38 -34.73 1.51
N PHE A 193 13.13 -33.67 1.79
CA PHE A 193 12.58 -32.36 2.13
C PHE A 193 11.72 -31.78 1.00
N GLN A 194 12.18 -31.85 -0.24
CA GLN A 194 11.39 -31.39 -1.41
C GLN A 194 10.05 -32.14 -1.50
N ARG A 195 10.04 -33.47 -1.36
CA ARG A 195 8.79 -34.26 -1.34
C ARG A 195 7.87 -33.86 -0.20
N ALA A 196 8.41 -33.60 0.99
CA ALA A 196 7.61 -33.15 2.14
C ALA A 196 6.97 -31.77 1.89
N VAL A 197 7.72 -30.79 1.37
CA VAL A 197 7.17 -29.47 1.01
C VAL A 197 6.08 -29.59 -0.06
N MET A 198 6.31 -30.43 -1.07
CA MET A 198 5.32 -30.67 -2.13
C MET A 198 4.05 -31.35 -1.61
N LYS A 199 4.18 -32.29 -0.67
CA LYS A 199 3.04 -32.93 -0.01
C LYS A 199 2.19 -31.89 0.73
N VAL A 200 2.81 -31.04 1.56
CA VAL A 200 2.11 -29.95 2.27
C VAL A 200 1.40 -29.01 1.29
N LYS A 201 2.05 -28.64 0.17
CA LYS A 201 1.42 -27.82 -0.86
C LYS A 201 0.20 -28.52 -1.46
N GLN A 202 0.28 -29.81 -1.76
CA GLN A 202 -0.82 -30.56 -2.35
C GLN A 202 -2.00 -30.70 -1.38
N GLU A 203 -1.73 -30.96 -0.09
CA GLU A 203 -2.76 -30.99 0.96
C GLU A 203 -3.48 -29.63 1.08
N ASN A 204 -2.73 -28.53 1.02
CA ASN A 204 -3.31 -27.19 1.05
C ASN A 204 -4.18 -26.91 -0.18
N LYS A 205 -3.80 -27.41 -1.37
CA LYS A 205 -4.63 -27.32 -2.59
C LYS A 205 -5.91 -28.12 -2.46
N LEU A 206 -5.85 -29.32 -1.89
CA LEU A 206 -7.04 -30.16 -1.64
C LEU A 206 -8.01 -29.48 -0.67
N LYS A 207 -7.50 -28.88 0.41
CA LYS A 207 -8.32 -28.10 1.36
C LYS A 207 -9.00 -26.91 0.67
N LEU A 208 -8.27 -26.18 -0.17
CA LEU A 208 -8.84 -25.05 -0.92
C LEU A 208 -9.88 -25.51 -1.96
N ALA A 209 -9.63 -26.62 -2.65
CA ALA A 209 -10.59 -27.18 -3.62
C ALA A 209 -11.91 -27.57 -2.94
N ALA A 210 -11.83 -28.25 -1.78
CA ALA A 210 -13.01 -28.60 -0.99
C ALA A 210 -13.76 -27.35 -0.49
N LEU A 211 -13.02 -26.30 -0.10
CA LEU A 211 -13.62 -25.02 0.32
C LEU A 211 -14.38 -24.35 -0.83
N ILE A 212 -13.79 -24.30 -2.03
CA ILE A 212 -14.41 -23.72 -3.22
C ILE A 212 -15.66 -24.50 -3.63
N GLU A 213 -15.60 -25.84 -3.65
CA GLU A 213 -16.76 -26.69 -3.95
C GLU A 213 -17.89 -26.46 -2.95
N ARG A 214 -17.56 -26.37 -1.65
CA ARG A 214 -18.56 -26.10 -0.60
C ARG A 214 -19.23 -24.73 -0.75
N ASP A 215 -18.45 -23.68 -1.01
CA ASP A 215 -18.95 -22.31 -0.99
C ASP A 215 -19.56 -21.86 -2.32
N THR A 216 -19.20 -22.50 -3.44
CA THR A 216 -19.61 -22.09 -4.79
C THR A 216 -20.23 -23.19 -5.64
N GLY A 217 -20.13 -24.46 -5.23
CA GLY A 217 -20.53 -25.62 -6.04
C GLY A 217 -19.56 -25.97 -7.17
N VAL A 218 -18.51 -25.17 -7.42
CA VAL A 218 -17.55 -25.40 -8.51
C VAL A 218 -16.49 -26.40 -8.09
N LYS A 219 -16.39 -27.52 -8.82
CA LYS A 219 -15.32 -28.51 -8.64
C LYS A 219 -14.08 -28.10 -9.43
N ILE A 220 -12.92 -28.07 -8.77
CA ILE A 220 -11.64 -27.74 -9.41
C ILE A 220 -10.64 -28.89 -9.31
N ASN A 221 -9.79 -29.04 -10.32
CA ASN A 221 -8.76 -30.05 -10.35
C ASN A 221 -7.56 -29.65 -9.47
N ALA A 222 -7.40 -30.26 -8.30
CA ALA A 222 -6.28 -29.99 -7.40
C ALA A 222 -4.90 -30.46 -7.93
N ALA A 223 -4.84 -31.19 -9.04
CA ALA A 223 -3.58 -31.50 -9.74
C ALA A 223 -3.14 -30.36 -10.68
N SER A 224 -4.02 -29.41 -11.02
CA SER A 224 -3.70 -28.26 -11.88
C SER A 224 -2.75 -27.28 -11.18
N MET A 225 -2.13 -26.39 -11.94
CA MET A 225 -1.46 -25.22 -11.37
C MET A 225 -2.51 -24.23 -10.87
N PHE A 226 -2.47 -23.88 -9.57
CA PHE A 226 -3.32 -22.83 -9.00
C PHE A 226 -2.67 -21.47 -9.26
N ASP A 227 -3.25 -20.71 -10.18
CA ASP A 227 -2.80 -19.38 -10.60
C ASP A 227 -3.69 -18.32 -9.96
N VAL A 228 -3.19 -17.62 -8.94
CA VAL A 228 -4.03 -16.86 -8.00
C VAL A 228 -3.65 -15.38 -7.99
N GLN A 229 -4.59 -14.52 -8.35
CA GLN A 229 -4.47 -13.07 -8.26
C GLN A 229 -5.51 -12.51 -7.28
N VAL A 230 -5.16 -12.44 -5.99
CA VAL A 230 -6.02 -11.91 -4.93
C VAL A 230 -5.51 -10.56 -4.42
N LYS A 231 -6.29 -9.50 -4.65
CA LYS A 231 -6.02 -8.11 -4.23
C LYS A 231 -7.22 -7.23 -4.55
N ARG A 232 -7.29 -6.00 -4.00
CA ARG A 232 -8.29 -4.99 -4.43
C ARG A 232 -8.36 -4.90 -5.97
N ILE A 233 -9.54 -4.75 -6.55
CA ILE A 233 -9.69 -4.62 -8.00
C ILE A 233 -9.43 -3.16 -8.38
N HIS A 234 -8.44 -2.95 -9.26
CA HIS A 234 -7.99 -1.62 -9.67
C HIS A 234 -7.22 -1.72 -10.98
N GLU A 235 -7.36 -0.72 -11.86
CA GLU A 235 -6.71 -0.73 -13.17
C GLU A 235 -5.18 -0.90 -13.10
N TYR A 236 -4.49 -0.20 -12.19
CA TYR A 236 -3.03 -0.33 -12.04
C TYR A 236 -2.58 -1.73 -11.57
N LYS A 237 -3.49 -2.51 -10.97
CA LYS A 237 -3.21 -3.90 -10.54
C LYS A 237 -3.37 -4.91 -11.66
N ARG A 238 -3.87 -4.47 -12.83
CA ARG A 238 -3.89 -5.19 -14.10
C ARG A 238 -4.55 -6.56 -14.02
N GLN A 239 -5.67 -6.69 -13.29
CA GLN A 239 -6.52 -7.89 -13.40
C GLN A 239 -6.99 -8.11 -14.85
N LEU A 240 -7.26 -7.02 -15.58
CA LEU A 240 -7.60 -7.09 -17.01
C LEU A 240 -6.52 -7.80 -17.84
N LEU A 241 -5.24 -7.51 -17.59
CA LEU A 241 -4.13 -8.19 -18.29
C LEU A 241 -4.12 -9.70 -18.01
N ASN A 242 -4.42 -10.09 -16.78
CA ASN A 242 -4.53 -11.52 -16.44
C ASN A 242 -5.71 -12.17 -17.16
N ILE A 243 -6.87 -11.50 -17.23
CA ILE A 243 -8.04 -11.99 -17.97
C ILE A 243 -7.74 -12.16 -19.46
N LEU A 244 -7.03 -11.21 -20.08
CA LEU A 244 -6.60 -11.33 -21.48
C LEU A 244 -5.68 -12.54 -21.70
N HIS A 245 -4.82 -12.86 -20.74
CA HIS A 245 -4.00 -14.07 -20.77
C HIS A 245 -4.86 -15.34 -20.67
N VAL A 246 -5.90 -15.37 -19.83
CA VAL A 246 -6.86 -16.48 -19.76
C VAL A 246 -7.56 -16.70 -21.11
N ILE A 247 -8.07 -15.63 -21.73
CA ILE A 247 -8.71 -15.68 -23.05
C ILE A 247 -7.72 -16.21 -24.10
N THR A 248 -6.46 -15.79 -24.03
CA THR A 248 -5.40 -16.27 -24.94
C THR A 248 -5.16 -17.77 -24.78
N LEU A 249 -5.07 -18.28 -23.56
CA LEU A 249 -4.91 -19.72 -23.30
C LEU A 249 -6.11 -20.52 -23.81
N TYR A 250 -7.33 -20.03 -23.54
CA TYR A 250 -8.55 -20.64 -24.03
C TYR A 250 -8.56 -20.74 -25.56
N ASN A 251 -8.28 -19.63 -26.27
CA ASN A 251 -8.26 -19.60 -27.73
C ASN A 251 -7.19 -20.53 -28.33
N ARG A 252 -6.02 -20.66 -27.67
CA ARG A 252 -4.96 -21.60 -28.11
C ARG A 252 -5.39 -23.06 -27.97
N ILE A 253 -6.03 -23.42 -26.85
CA ILE A 253 -6.59 -24.75 -26.63
C ILE A 253 -7.67 -25.06 -27.66
N LYS A 254 -8.56 -24.10 -27.95
CA LYS A 254 -9.61 -24.27 -28.96
C LYS A 254 -9.05 -24.45 -30.38
N ARG A 255 -7.94 -23.77 -30.70
CA ARG A 255 -7.29 -23.85 -32.00
C ARG A 255 -6.51 -25.14 -32.21
N ASP A 256 -5.81 -25.60 -31.18
CA ASP A 256 -5.07 -26.86 -31.20
C ASP A 256 -5.37 -27.67 -29.93
N PRO A 257 -6.41 -28.52 -29.96
CA PRO A 257 -6.78 -29.38 -28.84
C PRO A 257 -5.71 -30.41 -28.45
N SER A 258 -4.75 -30.68 -29.33
CA SER A 258 -3.66 -31.65 -29.09
C SER A 258 -2.45 -31.01 -28.41
N ALA A 259 -2.43 -29.68 -28.28
CA ALA A 259 -1.34 -28.95 -27.67
C ALA A 259 -1.11 -29.43 -26.22
N CYS A 260 0.14 -29.77 -25.91
CA CYS A 260 0.53 -30.13 -24.55
C CYS A 260 0.57 -28.87 -23.65
N ILE A 261 -0.55 -28.60 -22.97
CA ILE A 261 -0.70 -27.44 -22.09
C ILE A 261 -0.88 -27.92 -20.65
N THR A 262 -0.11 -27.35 -19.71
CA THR A 262 -0.28 -27.64 -18.28
C THR A 262 -1.66 -27.18 -17.82
N PRO A 263 -2.49 -28.06 -17.21
CA PRO A 263 -3.78 -27.67 -16.67
C PRO A 263 -3.63 -26.56 -15.62
N ARG A 264 -4.50 -25.54 -15.68
CA ARG A 264 -4.51 -24.41 -14.73
C ARG A 264 -5.89 -24.19 -14.16
N THR A 265 -5.93 -23.76 -12.90
CA THR A 265 -7.11 -23.17 -12.27
C THR A 265 -6.76 -21.73 -11.91
N VAL A 266 -7.30 -20.78 -12.69
CA VAL A 266 -7.04 -19.35 -12.50
C VAL A 266 -8.10 -18.77 -11.57
N MET A 267 -7.65 -18.14 -10.47
CA MET A 267 -8.51 -17.57 -9.44
C MET A 267 -8.21 -16.08 -9.31
N ILE A 268 -9.20 -15.23 -9.62
CA ILE A 268 -9.11 -13.78 -9.44
C ILE A 268 -10.05 -13.39 -8.30
N GLY A 269 -9.51 -12.78 -7.25
CA GLY A 269 -10.29 -12.42 -6.06
C GLY A 269 -10.02 -10.99 -5.60
N GLY A 270 -11.07 -10.26 -5.25
CA GLY A 270 -10.95 -8.89 -4.79
C GLY A 270 -12.27 -8.17 -4.69
N LYS A 271 -12.25 -6.96 -4.11
CA LYS A 271 -13.39 -6.04 -4.08
C LYS A 271 -13.04 -4.78 -4.88
N ALA A 272 -14.04 -4.22 -5.56
CA ALA A 272 -14.01 -2.89 -6.16
C ALA A 272 -14.67 -1.89 -5.21
N ALA A 273 -14.22 -0.62 -5.24
CA ALA A 273 -14.92 0.44 -4.52
C ALA A 273 -16.32 0.65 -5.13
N PRO A 274 -17.36 1.02 -4.34
CA PRO A 274 -18.74 1.10 -4.83
C PRO A 274 -18.92 2.01 -6.05
N GLY A 275 -18.26 3.16 -6.07
CA GLY A 275 -18.29 4.13 -7.18
C GLY A 275 -17.32 3.85 -8.33
N TYR A 276 -16.48 2.81 -8.24
CA TYR A 276 -15.46 2.54 -9.25
C TYR A 276 -16.03 1.67 -10.38
N PHE A 277 -16.69 2.33 -11.35
CA PHE A 277 -17.37 1.68 -12.47
C PHE A 277 -16.46 0.70 -13.24
N ILE A 278 -15.28 1.15 -13.67
CA ILE A 278 -14.34 0.31 -14.47
C ILE A 278 -13.89 -0.91 -13.68
N ALA A 279 -13.57 -0.78 -12.39
CA ALA A 279 -13.20 -1.92 -11.56
C ALA A 279 -14.35 -2.95 -11.45
N LYS A 280 -15.61 -2.51 -11.40
CA LYS A 280 -16.77 -3.41 -11.43
C LYS A 280 -16.94 -4.07 -12.80
N GLN A 281 -16.67 -3.38 -13.91
CA GLN A 281 -16.66 -3.98 -15.25
C GLN A 281 -15.58 -5.06 -15.40
N ILE A 282 -14.40 -4.87 -14.80
CA ILE A 282 -13.36 -5.90 -14.78
C ILE A 282 -13.82 -7.16 -14.02
N ILE A 283 -14.55 -7.01 -12.91
CA ILE A 283 -15.16 -8.14 -12.19
C ILE A 283 -16.18 -8.85 -13.09
N ALA A 284 -17.09 -8.10 -13.71
CA ALA A 284 -18.10 -8.65 -14.61
C ALA A 284 -17.47 -9.43 -15.78
N LEU A 285 -16.40 -8.88 -16.38
CA LEU A 285 -15.64 -9.55 -17.43
C LEU A 285 -15.01 -10.86 -16.94
N ALA A 286 -14.40 -10.86 -15.75
CA ALA A 286 -13.81 -12.08 -15.18
C ALA A 286 -14.86 -13.18 -14.98
N CYS A 287 -16.03 -12.83 -14.46
CA CYS A 287 -17.15 -13.77 -14.30
C CYS A 287 -17.68 -14.28 -15.65
N ALA A 288 -17.83 -13.39 -16.65
CA ALA A 288 -18.30 -13.77 -17.98
C ALA A 288 -17.34 -14.75 -18.68
N VAL A 289 -16.03 -14.48 -18.61
CA VAL A 289 -14.99 -15.38 -19.13
C VAL A 289 -15.00 -16.73 -18.40
N GLY A 290 -15.22 -16.73 -17.09
CA GLY A 290 -15.29 -17.97 -16.30
C GLY A 290 -16.51 -18.86 -16.61
N ASN A 291 -17.55 -18.30 -17.24
CA ASN A 291 -18.76 -19.02 -17.64
C ASN A 291 -18.74 -19.53 -19.09
N THR A 292 -17.67 -19.25 -19.85
CA THR A 292 -17.51 -19.69 -21.25
C THR A 292 -16.84 -21.05 -21.32
#